data_AF-A0A1Y0DCH2-F1
#
_entry.id   AF-A0A1Y0DCH2-F1
#
_cell.length_a   1.000
_cell.length_b   1.000
_cell.length_c   1.000
_cell.angle_alpha   90.00
_cell.angle_beta   90.00
_cell.angle_gamma   90.00
#
_symmetry.space_group_name_H-M   'P 1'
#
loop_
_entity.id
_entity.type
_entity.pdbx_description
1 polymer ?
#
loop_
_entity_poly.entity_id
_entity_poly.type
_entity_poly.pdbx_seq_one_letter_code
_entity_poly.pdbx_strand_id
1 'polypeptide(L)'
;MQLLKQLFKKKFVKEEHDKKTGQEGMTLLEVIIVLGIMGVVSAGVVTLAQRAIDSQNMTKAAQNLNSVQIAMTQTYRSLGNYPATADANAATQLANGLVSLGKVSADEAKNPFTGTAMGIFSFPRNSAANKAFAITVGGLTQAQCKTLVTSVGDMFPFINVKEGAFAAVADLGDFETSVADAATGAGVIKSIAPGSANLNLTNITHVEKLCTGTAPFTVAFGNS
;
A
#
# COMPACT_ATOMS: atom_id res chain seq x y z
N MET A 1 -3.28 77.84 22.51
CA MET A 1 -3.35 76.44 22.01
C MET A 1 -2.79 75.36 22.98
N GLN A 2 -2.52 75.66 24.25
CA GLN A 2 -2.05 74.64 25.23
C GLN A 2 -3.14 74.15 26.20
N LEU A 3 -4.19 74.95 26.45
CA LEU A 3 -5.30 74.58 27.35
C LEU A 3 -6.25 73.52 26.77
N LEU A 4 -6.45 73.48 25.45
CA LEU A 4 -7.27 72.44 24.80
C LEU A 4 -6.60 71.06 24.79
N LYS A 5 -5.26 70.97 24.80
CA LYS A 5 -4.55 69.67 24.80
C LYS A 5 -4.66 68.92 26.14
N GLN A 6 -4.85 69.63 27.26
CA GLN A 6 -5.00 68.99 28.57
C GLN A 6 -6.41 68.45 28.83
N LEU A 7 -7.44 69.05 28.23
CA LEU A 7 -8.82 68.56 28.33
C LEU A 7 -9.05 67.29 27.51
N PHE A 8 -8.35 67.11 26.38
CA PHE A 8 -8.37 65.86 25.62
C PHE A 8 -7.52 64.74 26.25
N LYS A 9 -6.47 65.08 27.01
CA LYS A 9 -5.66 64.06 27.71
C LYS A 9 -6.35 63.44 28.92
N LYS A 10 -7.31 64.14 29.54
CA LYS A 10 -8.08 63.63 30.69
C LYS A 10 -9.25 62.72 30.31
N LYS A 11 -9.73 62.73 29.06
CA LYS A 11 -10.83 61.85 28.60
C LYS A 11 -10.40 60.43 28.21
N PHE A 12 -9.12 60.13 28.10
CA PHE A 12 -8.62 58.78 27.76
C PHE A 12 -8.07 57.98 28.96
N VAL A 13 -8.21 58.48 30.19
CA VAL A 13 -7.56 57.85 31.38
C VAL A 13 -8.58 57.24 32.36
N LYS A 14 -9.86 57.10 31.98
CA LYS A 14 -10.85 56.64 32.97
C LYS A 14 -12.03 55.89 32.37
N GLU A 15 -11.77 54.74 31.74
CA GLU A 15 -12.70 53.59 31.64
C GLU A 15 -11.93 52.27 31.38
N GLU A 16 -10.84 52.01 32.10
CA GLU A 16 -10.31 50.64 32.27
C GLU A 16 -10.39 50.26 33.74
N HIS A 17 -11.62 50.24 34.27
CA HIS A 17 -11.89 49.47 35.47
C HIS A 17 -13.18 48.69 35.25
N ASP A 18 -13.00 47.37 35.31
CA ASP A 18 -14.01 46.39 35.67
C ASP A 18 -15.07 46.03 34.64
N LYS A 19 -14.61 45.33 33.60
CA LYS A 19 -15.08 43.96 33.43
C LYS A 19 -13.87 43.03 33.35
N LYS A 20 -13.41 42.53 34.50
CA LYS A 20 -12.89 41.16 34.54
C LYS A 20 -14.07 40.27 34.16
N THR A 21 -14.31 40.12 32.86
CA THR A 21 -15.05 38.98 32.32
C THR A 21 -14.41 37.77 32.97
N GLY A 22 -15.21 36.98 33.70
CA GLY A 22 -14.75 35.87 34.54
C GLY A 22 -13.83 34.94 33.78
N GLN A 23 -12.55 35.27 33.75
CA GLN A 23 -11.48 34.40 33.33
C GLN A 23 -11.15 33.64 34.60
N GLU A 24 -12.00 32.65 34.88
CA GLU A 24 -11.75 31.68 35.92
C GLU A 24 -10.33 31.18 35.69
N GLY A 25 -9.46 31.40 36.67
CA GLY A 25 -8.07 31.01 36.57
C GLY A 25 -8.02 29.50 36.48
N MET A 26 -7.91 28.95 35.27
CA MET A 26 -7.78 27.52 35.04
C MET A 26 -6.56 27.06 35.82
N THR A 27 -6.78 26.19 36.79
CA THR A 27 -5.69 25.78 37.68
C THR A 27 -4.66 24.99 36.88
N LEU A 28 -3.36 25.13 37.21
CA LEU A 28 -2.29 24.40 36.53
C LEU A 28 -2.51 22.88 36.54
N LEU A 29 -3.13 22.38 37.61
CA LEU A 29 -3.51 20.98 37.77
C LEU A 29 -4.60 20.53 36.78
N GLU A 30 -5.60 21.36 36.56
CA GLU A 30 -6.72 21.08 35.66
C GLU A 30 -6.26 21.01 34.21
N VAL A 31 -5.32 21.88 33.81
CA VAL A 31 -4.68 21.82 32.49
C VAL A 31 -3.90 20.51 32.32
N ILE A 32 -3.18 20.05 33.35
CA ILE A 32 -2.40 18.80 33.28
C ILE A 32 -3.33 17.58 33.12
N ILE A 33 -4.46 17.53 33.83
CA ILE A 33 -5.41 16.43 33.72
C ILE A 33 -6.04 16.41 32.31
N VAL A 34 -6.41 17.58 31.78
CA VAL A 34 -6.97 17.69 30.42
C VAL A 34 -5.94 17.26 29.38
N LEU A 35 -4.69 17.73 29.48
CA LEU A 35 -3.62 17.31 28.57
C LEU A 35 -3.34 15.79 28.68
N GLY A 36 -3.43 15.23 29.89
CA GLY A 36 -3.31 13.79 30.11
C GLY A 36 -4.38 12.98 29.36
N ILE A 37 -5.65 13.39 29.49
CA ILE A 37 -6.75 12.73 28.78
C ILE A 37 -6.62 12.93 27.26
N MET A 38 -6.30 14.15 26.80
CA MET A 38 -6.08 14.42 25.38
C MET A 38 -4.93 13.59 24.79
N GLY A 39 -3.88 13.34 25.56
CA GLY A 39 -2.78 12.45 25.17
C GLY A 39 -3.23 11.00 24.95
N VAL A 40 -4.06 10.45 25.83
CA VAL A 40 -4.56 9.08 25.69
C VAL A 40 -5.55 8.96 24.53
N VAL A 41 -6.46 9.94 24.38
CA VAL A 41 -7.45 9.95 23.28
C VAL A 41 -6.75 10.04 21.92
N SER A 42 -5.74 10.91 21.80
CA SER A 42 -4.99 11.07 20.55
C SER A 42 -4.22 9.80 20.14
N ALA A 43 -3.65 9.07 21.10
CA ALA A 43 -3.05 7.75 20.81
C ALA A 43 -4.09 6.73 20.32
N GLY A 44 -5.28 6.71 20.91
CA GLY A 44 -6.37 5.82 20.52
C GLY A 44 -6.83 6.05 19.08
N VAL A 45 -7.13 7.31 18.71
CA VAL A 45 -7.67 7.63 17.37
C VAL A 45 -6.68 7.35 16.24
N VAL A 46 -5.37 7.51 16.46
CA VAL A 46 -4.35 7.23 15.43
C VAL A 46 -4.33 5.75 15.08
N THR A 47 -4.39 4.86 16.08
CA THR A 47 -4.39 3.41 15.83
C THR A 47 -5.66 2.94 15.11
N LEU A 48 -6.82 3.50 15.46
CA LEU A 48 -8.08 3.21 14.79
C LEU A 48 -8.06 3.71 13.34
N ALA A 49 -7.56 4.93 13.11
CA ALA A 49 -7.44 5.50 11.77
C ALA A 49 -6.51 4.67 10.88
N GLN A 50 -5.34 4.25 11.38
CA GLN A 50 -4.40 3.42 10.64
C GLN A 50 -5.01 2.06 10.25
N ARG A 51 -5.69 1.37 11.17
CA ARG A 51 -6.39 0.11 10.87
C ARG A 51 -7.48 0.28 9.81
N ALA A 52 -8.23 1.37 9.86
CA ALA A 52 -9.27 1.66 8.88
C ALA A 52 -8.67 1.97 7.50
N ILE A 53 -7.56 2.69 7.43
CA ILE A 53 -6.83 2.99 6.19
C ILE A 53 -6.26 1.70 5.58
N ASP A 54 -5.60 0.86 6.38
CA ASP A 54 -5.05 -0.42 5.91
C ASP A 54 -6.16 -1.33 5.37
N SER A 55 -7.30 -1.41 6.06
CA SER A 55 -8.46 -2.19 5.60
C SER A 55 -9.01 -1.68 4.26
N GLN A 56 -9.18 -0.36 4.11
CA GLN A 56 -9.62 0.24 2.85
C GLN A 56 -8.61 -0.01 1.72
N ASN A 57 -7.31 0.13 2.02
CA ASN A 57 -6.24 -0.10 1.07
C ASN A 57 -6.19 -1.58 0.63
N MET A 58 -6.46 -2.53 1.53
CA MET A 58 -6.57 -3.95 1.20
C MET A 58 -7.73 -4.24 0.24
N THR A 59 -8.92 -3.70 0.52
CA THR A 59 -10.07 -3.86 -0.38
C THR A 59 -9.79 -3.26 -1.76
N LYS A 60 -9.22 -2.05 -1.80
CA LYS A 60 -8.82 -1.41 -3.07
C LYS A 60 -7.75 -2.21 -3.79
N ALA A 61 -6.74 -2.73 -3.08
CA ALA A 61 -5.68 -3.52 -3.70
C ALA A 61 -6.24 -4.79 -4.35
N ALA A 62 -7.18 -5.47 -3.69
CA ALA A 62 -7.86 -6.65 -4.25
C ALA A 62 -8.66 -6.32 -5.52
N GLN A 63 -9.41 -5.21 -5.51
CA GLN A 63 -10.16 -4.75 -6.68
C GLN A 63 -9.23 -4.37 -7.83
N ASN A 64 -8.23 -3.54 -7.55
CA ASN A 64 -7.24 -3.07 -8.51
C ASN A 64 -6.47 -4.23 -9.16
N LEU A 65 -5.99 -5.18 -8.36
CA LEU A 65 -5.32 -6.39 -8.85
C LEU A 65 -6.24 -7.20 -9.78
N ASN A 66 -7.52 -7.34 -9.43
CA ASN A 66 -8.48 -8.04 -10.26
C ASN A 66 -8.70 -7.34 -11.60
N SER A 67 -8.97 -6.03 -11.57
CA SER A 67 -9.22 -5.24 -12.78
C SER A 67 -8.03 -5.28 -13.72
N VAL A 68 -6.81 -5.12 -13.19
CA VAL A 68 -5.56 -5.16 -13.98
C VAL A 68 -5.32 -6.55 -14.58
N GLN A 69 -5.49 -7.64 -13.84
CA GLN A 69 -5.28 -8.98 -14.41
C GLN A 69 -6.29 -9.32 -15.51
N ILE A 70 -7.54 -8.86 -15.37
CA ILE A 70 -8.59 -9.08 -16.38
C ILE A 70 -8.23 -8.27 -17.63
N ALA A 71 -7.84 -7.01 -17.48
CA ALA A 71 -7.40 -6.17 -18.59
C ALA A 71 -6.20 -6.78 -19.33
N MET A 72 -5.21 -7.29 -18.59
CA MET A 72 -4.02 -7.94 -19.16
C MET A 72 -4.39 -9.20 -19.94
N THR A 73 -5.13 -10.11 -19.33
CA THR A 73 -5.53 -11.37 -19.98
C THR A 73 -6.45 -11.13 -21.18
N GLN A 74 -7.44 -10.25 -21.09
CA GLN A 74 -8.34 -9.93 -22.21
C GLN A 74 -7.61 -9.29 -23.39
N THR A 75 -6.59 -8.48 -23.13
CA THR A 75 -5.87 -7.75 -24.18
C THR A 75 -4.81 -8.62 -24.86
N TYR A 76 -4.04 -9.40 -24.09
CA TYR A 76 -2.82 -10.05 -24.60
C TYR A 76 -2.92 -11.56 -24.76
N ARG A 77 -3.90 -12.23 -24.14
CA ARG A 77 -4.04 -13.69 -24.26
C ARG A 77 -4.33 -14.13 -25.70
N SER A 78 -5.11 -13.35 -26.44
CA SER A 78 -5.39 -13.59 -27.86
C SER A 78 -4.18 -13.32 -28.77
N LEU A 79 -3.28 -12.43 -28.35
CA LEU A 79 -2.04 -12.09 -29.06
C LEU A 79 -0.92 -13.11 -28.78
N GLY A 80 -1.10 -13.97 -27.78
CA GLY A 80 -0.21 -15.05 -27.42
C GLY A 80 1.07 -14.63 -26.68
N ASN A 81 1.36 -13.33 -26.54
CA ASN A 81 2.47 -12.80 -25.75
C ASN A 81 2.07 -11.49 -25.07
N TYR A 82 2.65 -11.23 -23.91
CA TYR A 82 2.55 -9.97 -23.18
C TYR A 82 3.66 -8.99 -23.60
N PRO A 83 3.49 -7.67 -23.41
CA PRO A 83 4.50 -6.68 -23.80
C PRO A 83 5.80 -6.84 -23.00
N ALA A 84 6.95 -6.80 -23.67
CA ALA A 84 8.24 -6.94 -22.98
C ALA A 84 8.49 -5.80 -21.99
N THR A 85 8.87 -6.13 -20.75
CA THR A 85 9.18 -5.17 -19.69
C THR A 85 10.52 -5.52 -19.07
N ALA A 86 11.61 -4.93 -19.56
CA ALA A 86 12.95 -5.30 -19.12
C ALA A 86 13.24 -4.94 -17.65
N ASP A 87 12.65 -3.84 -17.17
CA ASP A 87 12.91 -3.24 -15.87
C ASP A 87 11.63 -2.66 -15.23
N ALA A 88 11.77 -2.14 -14.01
CA ALA A 88 10.66 -1.53 -13.26
C ALA A 88 10.06 -0.28 -13.95
N ASN A 89 10.83 0.44 -14.77
CA ASN A 89 10.32 1.60 -15.51
C ASN A 89 9.40 1.13 -16.65
N ALA A 90 9.81 0.12 -17.40
CA ALA A 90 8.97 -0.50 -18.42
C ALA A 90 7.72 -1.12 -17.80
N ALA A 91 7.84 -1.73 -16.61
CA ALA A 91 6.71 -2.32 -15.90
C ALA A 91 5.66 -1.28 -15.47
N THR A 92 6.08 -0.11 -15.01
CA THR A 92 5.16 1.00 -14.65
C THR A 92 4.63 1.71 -15.89
N GLN A 93 5.42 1.82 -16.97
CA GLN A 93 4.95 2.31 -18.26
C GLN A 93 3.84 1.43 -18.83
N LEU A 94 3.93 0.09 -18.70
CA LEU A 94 2.88 -0.82 -19.13
C LEU A 94 1.57 -0.56 -18.38
N ALA A 95 1.62 -0.39 -17.05
CA ALA A 95 0.45 -0.04 -16.26
C ALA A 95 -0.19 1.28 -16.72
N ASN A 96 0.61 2.33 -16.93
CA ASN A 96 0.13 3.62 -17.44
C ASN A 96 -0.36 3.53 -18.89
N GLY A 97 0.19 2.61 -19.69
CA GLY A 97 -0.27 2.30 -21.04
C GLY A 97 -1.67 1.71 -21.04
N LEU A 98 -1.98 0.79 -20.11
CA LEU A 98 -3.33 0.26 -19.95
C LEU A 98 -4.33 1.35 -19.56
N VAL A 99 -3.93 2.31 -18.72
CA VAL A 99 -4.73 3.48 -18.38
C VAL A 99 -5.00 4.32 -19.61
N SER A 100 -3.96 4.61 -20.40
CA SER A 100 -4.06 5.43 -21.61
C SER A 100 -4.92 4.79 -22.70
N LEU A 101 -4.98 3.46 -22.73
CA LEU A 101 -5.85 2.67 -23.61
C LEU A 101 -7.29 2.53 -23.09
N GLY A 102 -7.60 3.09 -21.92
CA GLY A 102 -8.91 2.98 -21.28
C GLY A 102 -9.27 1.56 -20.85
N LYS A 103 -8.28 0.68 -20.67
CA LYS A 103 -8.47 -0.71 -20.21
C LYS A 103 -8.67 -0.81 -18.71
N VAL A 104 -8.06 0.11 -17.97
CA VAL A 104 -8.21 0.30 -16.53
C VAL A 104 -8.25 1.80 -16.24
N SER A 105 -8.87 2.20 -15.14
CA SER A 105 -8.81 3.59 -14.67
C SER A 105 -7.46 3.91 -14.03
N ALA A 106 -7.14 5.20 -13.92
CA ALA A 106 -5.91 5.66 -13.25
C ALA A 106 -5.84 5.24 -11.77
N ASP A 107 -6.98 5.08 -11.10
CA ASP A 107 -7.02 4.62 -9.70
C ASP A 107 -6.89 3.10 -9.58
N GLU A 108 -7.36 2.33 -10.57
CA GLU A 108 -7.16 0.88 -10.62
C GLU A 108 -5.71 0.48 -10.89
N ALA A 109 -4.96 1.31 -11.62
CA ALA A 109 -3.54 1.07 -11.87
C ALA A 109 -2.64 1.43 -10.67
N LYS A 110 -3.16 2.10 -9.64
CA LYS A 110 -2.39 2.52 -8.47
C LYS A 110 -2.26 1.41 -7.43
N ASN A 111 -1.11 1.41 -6.77
CA ASN A 111 -0.86 0.73 -5.51
C ASN A 111 -1.42 1.59 -4.36
N PRO A 112 -2.48 1.13 -3.65
CA PRO A 112 -3.10 1.91 -2.58
C PRO A 112 -2.19 2.19 -1.37
N PHE A 113 -1.11 1.41 -1.20
CA PHE A 113 -0.18 1.56 -0.08
C PHE A 113 0.89 2.63 -0.32
N THR A 114 1.24 2.88 -1.58
CA THR A 114 2.30 3.85 -1.95
C THR A 114 1.79 5.04 -2.74
N GLY A 115 0.58 4.97 -3.30
CA GLY A 115 -0.01 6.01 -4.15
C GLY A 115 0.57 6.07 -5.57
N THR A 116 1.53 5.22 -5.91
CA THR A 116 2.17 5.14 -7.23
C THR A 116 1.58 4.02 -8.08
N ALA A 117 1.86 3.99 -9.39
CA ALA A 117 1.39 2.91 -10.25
C ALA A 117 2.00 1.55 -9.83
N MET A 118 1.20 0.49 -9.86
CA MET A 118 1.71 -0.88 -9.75
C MET A 118 2.60 -1.20 -10.95
N GLY A 119 3.70 -1.91 -10.71
CA GLY A 119 4.49 -2.46 -11.82
C GLY A 119 3.80 -3.69 -12.41
N ILE A 120 3.79 -3.81 -13.73
CA ILE A 120 3.35 -5.02 -14.44
C ILE A 120 4.53 -5.56 -15.23
N PHE A 121 5.08 -6.69 -14.80
CA PHE A 121 6.18 -7.34 -15.51
C PHE A 121 5.66 -8.47 -16.38
N SER A 122 6.07 -8.53 -17.64
CA SER A 122 5.98 -9.73 -18.45
C SER A 122 7.22 -10.60 -18.24
N PHE A 123 7.00 -11.89 -18.02
CA PHE A 123 8.07 -12.81 -17.65
C PHE A 123 7.86 -14.18 -18.32
N PRO A 124 8.88 -15.06 -18.33
CA PRO A 124 8.81 -16.29 -19.08
C PRO A 124 7.86 -17.32 -18.45
N ARG A 125 7.33 -18.19 -19.31
CA ARG A 125 6.61 -19.40 -18.92
C ARG A 125 7.20 -20.57 -19.69
N ASN A 126 7.66 -21.58 -18.97
CA ASN A 126 8.33 -22.75 -19.55
C ASN A 126 9.43 -22.35 -20.54
N SER A 127 10.29 -21.41 -20.13
CA SER A 127 11.37 -20.82 -20.94
C SER A 127 10.94 -20.01 -22.17
N ALA A 128 9.64 -19.86 -22.44
CA ALA A 128 9.14 -18.99 -23.49
C ALA A 128 8.95 -17.57 -22.94
N ALA A 129 9.68 -16.59 -23.50
CA ALA A 129 9.66 -15.21 -23.03
C ALA A 129 8.27 -14.55 -23.15
N ASN A 130 7.93 -13.71 -22.17
CA ASN A 130 6.72 -12.89 -22.14
C ASN A 130 5.40 -13.67 -22.31
N LYS A 131 5.34 -14.89 -21.81
CA LYS A 131 4.14 -15.75 -21.84
C LYS A 131 3.30 -15.65 -20.57
N ALA A 132 3.84 -15.06 -19.52
CA ALA A 132 3.14 -14.75 -18.29
C ALA A 132 3.36 -13.27 -17.93
N PHE A 133 2.55 -12.77 -17.01
CA PHE A 133 2.72 -11.44 -16.43
C PHE A 133 2.54 -11.49 -14.92
N ALA A 134 3.18 -10.59 -14.20
CA ALA A 134 3.07 -10.43 -12.77
C ALA A 134 2.83 -8.97 -12.39
N ILE A 135 1.82 -8.74 -11.56
CA ILE A 135 1.50 -7.42 -11.01
C ILE A 135 2.21 -7.30 -9.67
N THR A 136 3.09 -6.30 -9.54
CA THR A 136 3.90 -6.08 -8.34
C THR A 136 3.29 -5.02 -7.44
N VAL A 137 3.05 -5.37 -6.18
CA VAL A 137 2.58 -4.48 -5.12
C VAL A 137 3.68 -4.32 -4.08
N GLY A 138 4.37 -3.17 -4.11
CA GLY A 138 5.52 -2.88 -3.28
C GLY A 138 5.24 -1.93 -2.11
N GLY A 139 6.25 -1.72 -1.27
CA GLY A 139 6.17 -0.83 -0.12
C GLY A 139 5.35 -1.41 1.05
N LEU A 140 5.21 -2.73 1.10
CA LEU A 140 4.39 -3.40 2.10
C LEU A 140 5.16 -3.63 3.39
N THR A 141 4.50 -3.38 4.52
CA THR A 141 4.93 -3.93 5.80
C THR A 141 4.73 -5.46 5.83
N GLN A 142 5.35 -6.15 6.79
CA GLN A 142 5.13 -7.60 6.94
C GLN A 142 3.65 -7.95 7.16
N ALA A 143 2.94 -7.16 7.99
CA ALA A 143 1.51 -7.37 8.23
C ALA A 143 0.69 -7.18 6.95
N GLN A 144 0.96 -6.11 6.20
CA GLN A 144 0.27 -5.86 4.94
C GLN A 144 0.56 -6.95 3.89
N CYS A 145 1.81 -7.42 3.79
CA CYS A 145 2.17 -8.51 2.90
C CYS A 145 1.40 -9.80 3.22
N LYS A 146 1.36 -10.20 4.50
CA LYS A 146 0.59 -11.37 4.96
C LYS A 146 -0.87 -11.23 4.60
N THR A 147 -1.52 -10.13 5.01
CA THR A 147 -2.95 -9.90 4.77
C THR A 147 -3.28 -9.87 3.28
N LEU A 148 -2.48 -9.18 2.47
CA LEU A 148 -2.70 -9.08 1.03
C LEU A 148 -2.61 -10.46 0.37
N VAL A 149 -1.53 -11.21 0.62
CA VAL A 149 -1.35 -12.55 0.06
C VAL A 149 -2.50 -13.48 0.44
N THR A 150 -2.95 -13.46 1.70
CA THR A 150 -4.07 -14.31 2.14
C THR A 150 -5.43 -13.87 1.59
N SER A 151 -5.58 -12.58 1.25
CA SER A 151 -6.86 -12.04 0.76
C SER A 151 -7.04 -12.21 -0.75
N VAL A 152 -5.96 -12.09 -1.53
CA VAL A 152 -6.03 -12.12 -3.01
C VAL A 152 -5.31 -13.31 -3.62
N GLY A 153 -4.57 -14.09 -2.82
CA GLY A 153 -3.72 -15.16 -3.33
C GLY A 153 -4.47 -16.25 -4.08
N ASP A 154 -5.75 -16.48 -3.77
CA ASP A 154 -6.58 -17.45 -4.48
C ASP A 154 -6.91 -17.05 -5.92
N MET A 155 -6.87 -15.75 -6.21
CA MET A 155 -7.13 -15.21 -7.56
C MET A 155 -5.98 -15.46 -8.52
N PHE A 156 -4.78 -15.73 -7.99
CA PHE A 156 -3.55 -15.84 -8.76
C PHE A 156 -2.94 -17.25 -8.68
N PRO A 157 -2.58 -17.87 -9.81
CA PRO A 157 -1.85 -19.14 -9.83
C PRO A 157 -0.37 -19.00 -9.47
N PHE A 158 0.18 -17.78 -9.52
CA PHE A 158 1.59 -17.52 -9.21
C PHE A 158 1.72 -16.39 -8.18
N ILE A 159 2.52 -16.59 -7.13
CA ILE A 159 2.82 -15.58 -6.11
C ILE A 159 4.30 -15.66 -5.76
N ASN A 160 5.00 -14.53 -5.87
CA ASN A 160 6.40 -14.39 -5.48
C ASN A 160 6.56 -13.22 -4.50
N VAL A 161 7.18 -13.46 -3.35
CA VAL A 161 7.42 -12.47 -2.29
C VAL A 161 8.90 -12.12 -2.24
N LYS A 162 9.23 -10.84 -2.36
CA LYS A 162 10.62 -10.35 -2.34
C LYS A 162 10.79 -9.24 -1.30
N GLU A 163 11.96 -9.19 -0.67
CA GLU A 163 12.41 -8.03 0.10
C GLU A 163 12.87 -6.92 -0.84
N GLY A 164 12.42 -5.69 -0.61
CA GLY A 164 12.63 -4.58 -1.53
C GLY A 164 11.75 -4.67 -2.78
N ALA A 165 12.14 -3.96 -3.83
CA ALA A 165 11.43 -3.93 -5.11
C ALA A 165 11.91 -5.04 -6.07
N PHE A 166 11.03 -5.46 -6.99
CA PHE A 166 11.46 -6.20 -8.18
C PHE A 166 12.12 -5.22 -9.14
N ALA A 167 13.39 -5.44 -9.45
CA ALA A 167 14.18 -4.55 -10.30
C ALA A 167 14.24 -5.07 -11.75
N ALA A 168 14.20 -6.39 -11.92
CA ALA A 168 14.33 -7.04 -13.22
C ALA A 168 13.39 -8.25 -13.36
N VAL A 169 13.10 -8.64 -14.61
CA VAL A 169 12.32 -9.85 -14.92
C VAL A 169 12.94 -11.11 -14.28
N ALA A 170 14.27 -11.16 -14.17
CA ALA A 170 14.98 -12.28 -13.57
C ALA A 170 14.61 -12.52 -12.09
N ASP A 171 14.16 -11.48 -11.38
CA ASP A 171 13.71 -11.59 -9.98
C ASP A 171 12.43 -12.44 -9.85
N LEU A 172 11.64 -12.58 -10.92
CA LEU A 172 10.37 -13.31 -10.91
C LEU A 172 10.57 -14.82 -11.10
N GLY A 173 11.64 -15.24 -11.78
CA GLY A 173 11.82 -16.63 -12.21
C GLY A 173 10.96 -16.96 -13.45
N ASP A 174 10.35 -18.13 -13.46
CA ASP A 174 9.50 -18.64 -14.54
C ASP A 174 8.14 -19.09 -13.99
N PHE A 175 7.07 -18.75 -14.68
CA PHE A 175 5.70 -19.02 -14.22
C PHE A 175 5.39 -20.50 -14.03
N GLU A 176 5.99 -21.38 -14.85
CA GLU A 176 5.67 -22.81 -14.92
C GLU A 176 6.80 -23.70 -14.42
N THR A 177 8.05 -23.23 -14.40
CA THR A 177 9.19 -24.05 -13.93
C THR A 177 9.73 -23.62 -12.57
N SER A 178 9.36 -22.45 -12.03
CA SER A 178 9.74 -22.08 -10.68
C SER A 178 8.89 -22.83 -9.65
N VAL A 179 9.51 -23.81 -8.99
CA VAL A 179 8.91 -24.59 -7.91
C VAL A 179 8.66 -23.70 -6.71
N ALA A 180 7.43 -23.70 -6.21
CA ALA A 180 7.10 -22.95 -5.00
C ALA A 180 7.54 -23.67 -3.73
N ASP A 181 8.04 -22.91 -2.76
CA ASP A 181 8.31 -23.39 -1.39
C ASP A 181 7.79 -22.39 -0.36
N ALA A 182 6.50 -22.52 -0.02
CA ALA A 182 5.86 -21.66 0.96
C ALA A 182 6.41 -21.83 2.40
N ALA A 183 7.16 -22.90 2.69
CA ALA A 183 7.76 -23.09 4.00
C ALA A 183 9.01 -22.21 4.22
N THR A 184 9.52 -21.55 3.17
CA THR A 184 10.54 -20.51 3.30
C THR A 184 9.93 -19.14 3.62
N GLY A 185 8.70 -18.89 3.16
CA GLY A 185 7.99 -17.63 3.37
C GLY A 185 8.45 -16.46 2.49
N ALA A 186 9.37 -16.71 1.57
CA ALA A 186 9.93 -15.74 0.62
C ALA A 186 10.17 -16.42 -0.74
N GLY A 187 10.42 -15.63 -1.79
CA GLY A 187 10.50 -16.12 -3.15
C GLY A 187 9.15 -16.62 -3.67
N VAL A 188 9.17 -17.59 -4.59
CA VAL A 188 7.95 -18.18 -5.14
C VAL A 188 7.28 -19.06 -4.08
N ILE A 189 6.11 -18.63 -3.61
CA ILE A 189 5.31 -19.32 -2.59
C ILE A 189 4.03 -19.95 -3.15
N LYS A 190 3.70 -19.66 -4.41
CA LYS A 190 2.64 -20.33 -5.16
C LYS A 190 3.02 -20.35 -6.65
N SER A 191 2.91 -21.49 -7.31
CA SER A 191 3.05 -21.60 -8.76
C SER A 191 2.33 -22.85 -9.28
N ILE A 192 2.27 -22.99 -10.62
CA ILE A 192 1.75 -24.18 -11.29
C ILE A 192 2.83 -25.25 -11.52
N ALA A 193 4.07 -25.01 -11.08
CA ALA A 193 5.18 -25.91 -11.36
C ALA A 193 4.97 -27.26 -10.66
N PRO A 194 5.26 -28.40 -11.34
CA PRO A 194 5.20 -29.71 -10.71
C PRO A 194 6.12 -29.78 -9.48
N GLY A 195 5.63 -30.36 -8.39
CA GLY A 195 6.39 -30.49 -7.13
C GLY A 195 6.36 -29.24 -6.23
N SER A 196 5.57 -28.22 -6.58
CA SER A 196 5.42 -27.01 -5.76
C SER A 196 4.72 -27.28 -4.42
N ALA A 197 5.39 -26.90 -3.34
CA ALA A 197 4.80 -26.80 -2.01
C ALA A 197 4.10 -25.43 -1.86
N ASN A 198 2.95 -25.32 -2.52
CA ASN A 198 2.17 -24.09 -2.55
C ASN A 198 1.70 -23.64 -1.15
N LEU A 199 1.49 -22.32 -1.01
CA LEU A 199 0.94 -21.72 0.20
C LEU A 199 -0.35 -22.44 0.62
N ASN A 200 -0.36 -22.88 1.87
CA ASN A 200 -1.46 -23.62 2.46
C ASN A 200 -1.71 -23.05 3.86
N LEU A 201 -2.86 -22.43 4.03
CA LEU A 201 -3.24 -21.75 5.28
C LEU A 201 -3.54 -22.73 6.42
N THR A 202 -3.69 -24.03 6.13
CA THR A 202 -3.82 -25.06 7.18
C THR A 202 -2.47 -25.51 7.74
N ASN A 203 -1.35 -25.18 7.07
CA ASN A 203 -0.01 -25.46 7.57
C ASN A 203 0.51 -24.26 8.37
N ILE A 204 0.66 -24.42 9.68
CA ILE A 204 1.12 -23.35 10.57
C ILE A 204 2.49 -22.78 10.19
N THR A 205 3.39 -23.62 9.68
CA THR A 205 4.73 -23.19 9.25
C THR A 205 4.63 -22.18 8.11
N HIS A 206 3.69 -22.39 7.19
CA HIS A 206 3.49 -21.48 6.06
C HIS A 206 2.92 -20.15 6.54
N VAL A 207 1.97 -20.17 7.48
CA VAL A 207 1.34 -18.96 8.04
C VAL A 207 2.34 -18.12 8.84
N GLU A 208 3.15 -18.77 9.68
CA GLU A 208 4.14 -18.08 10.50
C GLU A 208 5.22 -17.42 9.66
N LYS A 209 5.78 -18.17 8.69
CA LYS A 209 6.89 -17.73 7.87
C LYS A 209 6.50 -16.85 6.70
N LEU A 210 5.23 -16.78 6.30
CA LEU A 210 4.79 -15.93 5.20
C LEU A 210 5.33 -14.50 5.33
N CYS A 211 5.98 -13.97 4.30
CA CYS A 211 6.61 -12.65 4.32
C CYS A 211 7.60 -12.48 5.49
N THR A 212 8.35 -13.53 5.82
CA THR A 212 9.47 -13.45 6.77
C THR A 212 10.61 -12.64 6.15
N GLY A 213 11.34 -11.90 6.99
CA GLY A 213 12.43 -11.05 6.52
C GLY A 213 12.29 -9.58 6.92
N THR A 214 12.98 -8.71 6.19
CA THR A 214 13.05 -7.26 6.46
C THR A 214 12.21 -6.47 5.47
N ALA A 215 11.29 -5.66 5.99
CA ALA A 215 10.48 -4.73 5.19
C ALA A 215 11.35 -3.63 4.53
N PRO A 216 10.90 -3.02 3.41
CA PRO A 216 9.62 -3.22 2.74
C PRO A 216 9.59 -4.49 1.89
N PHE A 217 8.43 -5.14 1.82
CA PHE A 217 8.18 -6.26 0.91
C PHE A 217 7.51 -5.78 -0.38
N THR A 218 7.78 -6.51 -1.46
CA THR A 218 7.00 -6.47 -2.68
C THR A 218 6.48 -7.85 -3.00
N VAL A 219 5.19 -7.94 -3.34
CA VAL A 219 4.56 -9.19 -3.76
C VAL A 219 4.21 -9.10 -5.23
N ALA A 220 4.60 -10.10 -6.00
CA ALA A 220 4.28 -10.26 -7.40
C ALA A 220 3.16 -11.30 -7.56
N PHE A 221 2.02 -10.87 -8.11
CA PHE A 221 0.85 -11.70 -8.39
C PHE A 221 0.79 -12.02 -9.88
N GLY A 222 1.04 -13.28 -10.24
CA GLY A 222 1.22 -13.69 -11.62
C GLY A 222 0.08 -14.51 -12.22
N ASN A 223 -0.14 -14.31 -13.52
CA ASN A 223 -1.07 -15.08 -14.35
C ASN A 223 -0.52 -15.20 -15.79
N SER A 224 -1.15 -16.02 -16.65
CA SER A 224 -0.68 -16.31 -18.02
C SER A 224 -1.84 -16.39 -19.01
#